data_AF-A0A920V7C5-F1
#
_entry.id   AF-A0A920V7C5-F1
#
_cell.length_a   1.000
_cell.length_b   1.000
_cell.length_c   1.000
_cell.angle_alpha   90.00
_cell.angle_beta   90.00
_cell.angle_gamma   90.00
#
_symmetry.space_group_name_H-M   'P 1'
#
loop_
_entity.id
_entity.type
_entity.pdbx_description
1 polymer ?
#
loop_
_entity_poly.entity_id
_entity_poly.type
_entity_poly.pdbx_seq_one_letter_code
_entity_poly.pdbx_strand_id
1 'polypeptide(L)'
;MEFLPYIYKWFEVLLRWAHVMFAILWVGNSFLFNYLDNKIEKNTESKEVDAEGILQHSGWFYRLERLKIAPEKLSKNLIIFKWQSYLTFITGILLLIIIYYANAKILMIDARVNENVTPLMSIGLSIISIIGSWLIYDLICKSKLINKK
;
A
#
# COMPACT_ATOMS: atom_id res chain seq x y z
N MET A 1 -18.61 2.70 -33.73
CA MET A 1 -17.45 2.99 -32.85
C MET A 1 -17.37 1.94 -31.75
N GLU A 2 -16.94 0.72 -32.09
CA GLU A 2 -16.86 -0.39 -31.11
C GLU A 2 -15.51 -0.46 -30.37
N PHE A 3 -14.53 0.38 -30.74
CA PHE A 3 -13.19 0.35 -30.15
C PHE A 3 -13.13 0.84 -28.69
N LEU A 4 -13.97 1.79 -28.31
CA LEU A 4 -13.97 2.37 -26.95
C LEU A 4 -14.29 1.33 -25.84
N PRO A 5 -15.35 0.50 -25.98
CA PRO A 5 -15.61 -0.59 -25.04
C PRO A 5 -14.46 -1.60 -24.90
N TYR A 6 -13.76 -1.92 -26.01
CA TYR A 6 -12.63 -2.85 -25.97
C TYR A 6 -11.41 -2.25 -25.26
N ILE A 7 -11.08 -0.99 -25.53
CA ILE A 7 -9.99 -0.28 -24.85
C ILE A 7 -10.24 -0.24 -23.34
N TYR A 8 -11.48 0.03 -22.93
CA TYR A 8 -11.85 0.06 -21.51
C TYR A 8 -11.63 -1.29 -20.82
N LYS A 9 -12.03 -2.41 -21.45
CA LYS A 9 -11.80 -3.76 -20.92
C LYS A 9 -10.31 -4.09 -20.78
N TRP A 10 -9.50 -3.76 -21.78
CA TRP A 10 -8.05 -3.97 -21.72
C TRP A 10 -7.40 -3.11 -20.62
N PHE A 11 -7.85 -1.88 -20.46
CA PHE A 11 -7.38 -1.00 -19.39
C PHE A 11 -7.74 -1.53 -18.00
N GLU A 12 -8.96 -2.07 -17.84
CA GLU A 12 -9.38 -2.71 -16.60
C GLU A 12 -8.50 -3.91 -16.25
N VAL A 13 -8.24 -4.79 -17.22
CA VAL A 13 -7.36 -5.96 -17.04
C VAL A 13 -5.94 -5.51 -16.69
N LEU A 14 -5.40 -4.52 -17.39
CA LEU A 14 -4.07 -3.97 -17.13
C LEU A 14 -3.98 -3.41 -15.70
N LEU A 15 -4.97 -2.62 -15.27
CA LEU A 15 -4.99 -2.07 -13.91
C LEU A 15 -5.11 -3.15 -12.84
N ARG A 16 -5.91 -4.20 -13.06
CA ARG A 16 -6.03 -5.33 -12.14
C ARG A 16 -4.67 -6.02 -11.95
N TRP A 17 -4.00 -6.37 -13.04
CA TRP A 17 -2.69 -7.00 -12.99
C TRP A 17 -1.61 -6.08 -12.42
N ALA A 18 -1.62 -4.81 -12.78
CA ALA A 18 -0.71 -3.82 -12.21
C ALA A 18 -0.90 -3.71 -10.70
N HIS A 19 -2.14 -3.65 -10.21
CA HIS A 19 -2.44 -3.58 -8.79
C HIS A 19 -1.94 -4.81 -8.03
N VAL A 20 -2.23 -6.02 -8.53
CA VAL A 20 -1.74 -7.26 -7.92
C VAL A 20 -0.21 -7.32 -7.91
N MET A 21 0.44 -6.94 -9.02
CA MET A 21 1.90 -6.90 -9.11
C MET A 21 2.51 -5.92 -8.09
N PHE A 22 2.02 -4.68 -8.02
CA PHE A 22 2.53 -3.71 -7.06
C PHE A 22 2.26 -4.12 -5.61
N ALA A 23 1.12 -4.75 -5.33
CA ALA A 23 0.81 -5.29 -4.02
C ALA A 23 1.81 -6.39 -3.60
N ILE A 24 2.12 -7.33 -4.51
CA ILE A 24 3.14 -8.37 -4.26
C ILE A 24 4.50 -7.73 -3.99
N LEU A 25 4.91 -6.74 -4.79
CA LEU A 25 6.19 -6.06 -4.59
C LEU A 25 6.24 -5.28 -3.27
N TRP A 26 5.15 -4.61 -2.89
CA TRP A 26 5.06 -3.86 -1.65
C TRP A 26 5.14 -4.79 -0.43
N VAL A 27 4.29 -5.81 -0.40
CA VAL A 27 4.25 -6.79 0.68
C VAL A 27 5.54 -7.61 0.74
N GLY A 28 6.10 -7.98 -0.42
CA GLY A 28 7.38 -8.67 -0.54
C GLY A 28 8.54 -7.88 0.06
N ASN A 29 8.61 -6.56 -0.22
CA ASN A 29 9.61 -5.70 0.42
C ASN A 29 9.43 -5.66 1.94
N SER A 30 8.20 -5.57 2.45
CA SER A 30 7.94 -5.60 3.89
C SER A 30 8.42 -6.91 4.54
N PHE A 31 8.18 -8.05 3.90
CA PHE A 31 8.70 -9.34 4.38
C PHE A 31 10.22 -9.42 4.32
N LEU A 32 10.85 -8.91 3.26
CA LEU A 32 12.30 -8.87 3.15
C LEU A 32 12.92 -8.04 4.28
N PHE A 33 12.43 -6.82 4.53
CA PHE A 33 12.94 -5.98 5.61
C PHE A 33 12.70 -6.60 6.99
N ASN A 34 11.53 -7.19 7.24
CA ASN A 34 11.27 -7.89 8.49
C ASN A 34 12.19 -9.11 8.68
N TYR A 35 12.45 -9.87 7.61
CA TYR A 35 13.41 -10.97 7.64
C TYR A 35 14.82 -10.48 7.98
N LEU A 36 15.29 -9.42 7.32
CA LEU A 36 16.59 -8.80 7.58
C LEU A 36 16.69 -8.31 9.02
N ASP A 37 15.67 -7.59 9.51
CA ASP A 37 15.65 -7.03 10.86
C ASP A 37 15.74 -8.10 11.96
N ASN A 38 15.26 -9.31 11.69
CA ASN A 38 15.30 -10.45 12.61
C ASN A 38 16.56 -11.30 12.50
N LYS A 39 17.26 -11.28 11.35
CA LYS A 39 18.40 -12.16 11.07
C LYS A 39 19.76 -11.50 11.21
N ILE A 40 19.84 -10.19 11.01
CA ILE A 40 21.10 -9.46 11.10
C ILE A 40 21.47 -9.33 12.58
N GLU A 41 22.72 -9.64 12.90
CA GLU A 41 23.24 -9.53 14.25
C GLU A 41 23.34 -8.08 14.67
N LYS A 42 22.89 -7.79 15.91
CA LYS A 42 22.95 -6.45 16.47
C LYS A 42 24.39 -6.12 16.85
N ASN A 43 24.85 -4.96 16.42
CA ASN A 43 26.15 -4.44 16.81
C ASN A 43 26.00 -3.70 18.15
N THR A 44 26.58 -4.26 19.21
CA THR A 44 26.50 -3.69 20.57
C THR A 44 27.62 -2.66 20.83
N GLU A 45 28.67 -2.67 20.02
CA GLU A 45 29.88 -1.86 20.22
C GLU A 45 29.83 -0.52 19.48
N SER A 46 29.15 -0.48 18.33
CA SER A 46 29.05 0.74 17.51
C SER A 46 27.99 1.72 18.04
N LYS A 47 28.35 3.00 18.10
CA LYS A 47 27.41 4.09 18.41
C LYS A 47 26.51 4.45 17.22
N GLU A 48 26.94 4.16 16.00
CA GLU A 48 26.24 4.57 14.76
C GLU A 48 25.49 3.40 14.11
N VAL A 49 26.13 2.23 14.04
CA VAL A 49 25.58 1.01 13.43
C VAL A 49 24.81 0.22 14.47
N ASP A 50 23.56 -0.11 14.17
CA ASP A 50 22.68 -0.92 15.00
C ASP A 50 22.81 -2.42 14.74
N ALA A 51 22.98 -2.79 13.47
CA ALA A 51 23.11 -4.17 13.04
C ALA A 51 23.93 -4.25 11.76
N GLU A 52 24.72 -5.31 11.60
CA GLU A 52 25.59 -5.51 10.43
C GLU A 52 25.53 -6.96 9.96
N GLY A 53 25.53 -7.17 8.65
CA GLY A 53 25.53 -8.50 8.07
C GLY A 53 26.02 -8.51 6.62
N ILE A 54 26.39 -9.70 6.14
CA ILE A 54 26.76 -9.93 4.75
C ILE A 54 25.63 -10.68 4.06
N LEU A 55 25.11 -10.11 2.99
CA LEU A 55 24.11 -10.72 2.13
C LEU A 55 24.77 -11.25 0.86
N GLN A 56 24.39 -12.45 0.41
CA GLN A 56 24.83 -12.99 -0.87
C GLN A 56 23.66 -13.02 -1.85
N HIS A 57 23.84 -12.43 -3.04
CA HIS A 57 22.86 -12.52 -4.12
C HIS A 57 23.54 -12.45 -5.49
N SER A 58 23.08 -13.27 -6.45
CA SER A 58 23.63 -13.31 -7.82
C SER A 58 25.15 -13.51 -7.91
N GLY A 59 25.73 -14.24 -6.96
CA GLY A 59 27.18 -14.48 -6.89
C GLY A 59 27.99 -13.35 -6.24
N TRP A 60 27.36 -12.23 -5.86
CA TRP A 60 28.01 -11.10 -5.18
C TRP A 60 27.71 -11.11 -3.69
N PHE A 61 28.64 -10.53 -2.92
CA PHE A 61 28.49 -10.29 -1.49
C PHE A 61 28.28 -8.81 -1.22
N TYR A 62 27.25 -8.48 -0.45
CA TYR A 62 26.85 -7.13 -0.09
C TYR A 62 26.97 -6.96 1.42
N ARG A 63 27.70 -5.94 1.88
CA ARG A 63 27.69 -5.56 3.29
C ARG A 63 26.48 -4.67 3.55
N LEU A 64 25.64 -5.07 4.50
CA LEU A 64 24.46 -4.33 4.92
C LEU A 64 24.68 -3.81 6.33
N GLU A 65 24.57 -2.50 6.50
CA GLU A 65 24.66 -1.81 7.79
C GLU A 65 23.32 -1.12 8.06
N ARG A 66 22.67 -1.45 9.17
CA ARG A 66 21.48 -0.75 9.66
C ARG A 66 21.92 0.35 10.62
N LEU A 67 21.59 1.59 10.32
CA LEU A 67 21.94 2.74 11.15
C LEU A 67 20.87 3.01 12.22
N LYS A 68 21.30 3.44 13.41
CA LYS A 68 20.39 3.82 14.51
C LYS A 68 19.62 5.10 14.21
N ILE A 69 20.23 6.00 13.45
CA ILE A 69 19.72 7.33 13.12
C ILE A 69 19.95 7.58 11.63
N ALA A 70 19.14 8.44 11.03
CA ALA A 70 19.37 8.89 9.66
C ALA A 70 20.78 9.51 9.53
N PRO A 71 21.52 9.20 8.46
CA PRO A 71 22.85 9.76 8.24
C PRO A 71 22.79 11.27 7.98
N GLU A 72 23.80 12.02 8.43
CA GLU A 72 23.88 13.48 8.26
C GLU A 72 23.90 13.91 6.79
N LYS A 73 24.48 13.07 5.92
CA LYS A 73 24.53 13.29 4.47
C LYS A 73 23.85 12.12 3.76
N LEU A 74 22.70 12.39 3.14
CA LEU A 74 22.09 11.44 2.22
C LEU A 74 22.89 11.34 0.93
N SER A 75 23.08 10.11 0.44
CA SER A 75 23.62 9.88 -0.89
C SER A 75 22.69 10.47 -1.96
N LYS A 76 23.28 11.02 -3.03
CA LYS A 76 22.52 11.48 -4.21
C LYS A 76 21.73 10.35 -4.88
N ASN A 77 22.18 9.10 -4.71
CA ASN A 77 21.57 7.91 -5.30
C ASN A 77 20.77 7.11 -4.24
N LEU A 78 20.13 7.77 -3.29
CA LEU A 78 19.32 7.09 -2.28
C LEU A 78 18.15 6.35 -2.94
N ILE A 79 18.08 5.04 -2.74
CA ILE A 79 16.96 4.22 -3.17
C ILE A 79 15.92 4.18 -2.05
N ILE A 80 14.72 4.70 -2.33
CA ILE A 80 13.59 4.67 -1.39
C ILE A 80 12.53 3.72 -1.92
N PHE A 81 12.23 2.66 -1.16
CA PHE A 81 11.19 1.67 -1.45
C PHE A 81 9.76 2.18 -1.14
N LYS A 82 9.42 3.38 -1.63
CA LYS A 82 8.07 3.98 -1.45
C LYS A 82 7.13 3.76 -2.62
N TRP A 83 7.67 3.52 -3.81
CA TRP A 83 6.87 3.50 -5.03
C TRP A 83 5.93 2.32 -5.11
N GLN A 84 6.31 1.18 -4.54
CA GLN A 84 5.49 -0.03 -4.53
C GLN A 84 4.18 0.20 -3.76
N SER A 85 4.24 0.83 -2.58
CA SER A 85 3.04 1.13 -1.79
C SER A 85 2.20 2.22 -2.46
N TYR A 86 2.83 3.27 -2.99
CA TYR A 86 2.13 4.36 -3.66
C TYR A 86 1.42 3.89 -4.94
N LEU A 87 2.07 3.08 -5.75
CA LEU A 87 1.47 2.53 -6.97
C LEU A 87 0.37 1.51 -6.65
N THR A 88 0.53 0.71 -5.59
CA THR A 88 -0.56 -0.16 -5.10
C THR A 88 -1.78 0.67 -4.70
N PHE A 89 -1.57 1.74 -3.93
CA PHE A 89 -2.65 2.64 -3.50
C PHE A 89 -3.34 3.31 -4.69
N ILE A 90 -2.56 3.91 -5.60
CA ILE A 90 -3.09 4.60 -6.79
C ILE A 90 -3.88 3.64 -7.68
N THR A 91 -3.31 2.48 -8.00
CA THR A 91 -4.00 1.47 -8.82
C THR A 91 -5.25 0.92 -8.13
N GLY A 92 -5.23 0.78 -6.79
CA GLY A 92 -6.40 0.38 -6.01
C GLY A 92 -7.54 1.40 -6.06
N ILE A 93 -7.23 2.69 -5.92
CA ILE A 93 -8.21 3.77 -6.06
C ILE A 93 -8.76 3.82 -7.49
N LEU A 94 -7.90 3.69 -8.51
CA LEU A 94 -8.36 3.65 -9.91
C LEU A 94 -9.30 2.47 -10.16
N LEU A 95 -8.98 1.28 -9.64
CA LEU A 95 -9.85 0.11 -9.74
C LEU A 95 -11.19 0.32 -9.02
N LEU A 96 -11.19 0.93 -7.83
CA LEU A 96 -12.42 1.28 -7.12
C LEU A 96 -13.30 2.20 -7.97
N ILE A 97 -12.72 3.23 -8.57
CA ILE A 97 -13.45 4.17 -9.42
C ILE A 97 -14.00 3.47 -10.67
N ILE A 98 -13.16 2.74 -11.39
CA ILE A 98 -13.49 2.15 -12.69
C ILE A 98 -14.49 1.01 -12.53
N ILE A 99 -14.24 0.09 -11.60
CA ILE A 99 -15.10 -1.07 -11.42
C ILE A 99 -16.39 -0.61 -10.73
N TYR A 100 -16.29 -0.03 -9.54
CA TYR A 100 -17.46 0.20 -8.70
C TYR A 100 -18.16 1.52 -9.01
N TYR A 101 -17.44 2.66 -9.03
CA TYR A 101 -18.12 3.96 -9.13
C TYR A 101 -18.68 4.21 -10.53
N ALA A 102 -17.96 3.83 -11.60
CA ALA A 102 -18.47 3.96 -12.96
C ALA A 102 -19.66 3.01 -13.23
N ASN A 103 -19.77 1.90 -12.50
CA ASN A 103 -20.86 0.92 -12.62
C ASN A 103 -21.76 0.86 -11.37
N ALA A 104 -21.85 1.97 -10.62
CA ALA A 104 -22.48 2.00 -9.29
C ALA A 104 -23.93 1.52 -9.28
N LYS A 105 -24.69 1.80 -10.35
CA LYS A 105 -26.09 1.35 -10.50
C LYS A 105 -26.23 -0.18 -10.45
N ILE A 106 -25.21 -0.91 -10.90
CA ILE A 106 -25.24 -2.38 -11.00
C ILE A 106 -24.49 -3.02 -9.82
N LEU A 107 -23.34 -2.46 -9.43
CA LEU A 107 -22.43 -3.09 -8.45
C LEU A 107 -22.59 -2.57 -7.01
N MET A 108 -23.21 -1.40 -6.81
CA MET A 108 -23.32 -0.77 -5.48
C MET A 108 -24.75 -0.65 -4.98
N ILE A 109 -25.75 -0.78 -5.85
CA ILE A 109 -27.16 -0.55 -5.52
C ILE A 109 -27.96 -1.82 -5.80
N ASP A 110 -28.77 -2.24 -4.83
CA ASP A 110 -29.82 -3.25 -5.02
C ASP A 110 -31.20 -2.59 -4.89
N ALA A 111 -31.87 -2.39 -6.02
CA ALA A 111 -33.19 -1.76 -6.08
C ALA A 111 -34.28 -2.56 -5.33
N ARG A 112 -34.07 -3.86 -5.10
CA ARG A 112 -35.01 -4.69 -4.32
C ARG A 112 -34.97 -4.34 -2.84
N VAL A 113 -33.87 -3.78 -2.35
CA VAL A 113 -33.70 -3.36 -0.95
C VAL A 113 -34.18 -1.92 -0.78
N ASN A 114 -33.74 -1.02 -1.65
CA ASN A 114 -34.15 0.38 -1.62
C ASN A 114 -34.00 1.03 -3.00
N GLU A 115 -35.13 1.31 -3.64
CA GLU A 115 -35.19 1.93 -4.97
C GLU A 115 -34.80 3.42 -4.98
N ASN A 116 -34.85 4.10 -3.84
CA ASN A 116 -34.57 5.53 -3.74
C ASN A 116 -33.07 5.86 -3.68
N VAL A 117 -32.20 4.85 -3.58
CA VAL A 117 -30.75 5.05 -3.52
C VAL A 117 -30.22 5.38 -4.91
N THR A 118 -29.78 6.62 -5.09
CA THR A 118 -29.13 7.04 -6.33
C THR A 118 -27.65 6.62 -6.39
N PRO A 119 -27.06 6.45 -7.59
CA PRO A 119 -25.64 6.16 -7.73
C PRO A 119 -24.74 7.15 -6.99
N LEU A 120 -25.05 8.44 -7.05
CA LEU A 120 -24.29 9.48 -6.37
C LEU A 120 -24.33 9.32 -4.84
N MET A 121 -25.49 8.98 -4.27
CA MET A 121 -25.61 8.68 -2.84
C MET A 121 -24.77 7.46 -2.45
N SER A 122 -24.81 6.38 -3.24
CA SER A 122 -24.03 5.17 -2.96
C SER A 122 -22.51 5.42 -2.97
N ILE A 123 -22.03 6.21 -3.94
CA ILE A 123 -20.61 6.62 -4.03
C ILE A 123 -20.23 7.50 -2.85
N GLY A 124 -21.08 8.48 -2.50
CA GLY A 124 -20.87 9.34 -1.34
C GLY A 124 -20.76 8.57 -0.03
N LEU A 125 -21.66 7.60 0.19
CA LEU A 125 -21.62 6.71 1.36
C LEU A 125 -20.34 5.86 1.39
N SER A 126 -19.90 5.33 0.24
CA SER A 126 -18.64 4.60 0.12
C SER A 126 -17.44 5.45 0.55
N ILE A 127 -17.32 6.67 0.03
CA ILE A 127 -16.23 7.60 0.36
C ILE A 127 -16.27 7.97 1.85
N ILE A 128 -17.44 8.32 2.38
CA ILE A 128 -17.62 8.65 3.80
C ILE A 128 -17.25 7.46 4.67
N SER A 129 -17.61 6.23 4.29
CA SER A 129 -17.25 5.03 5.03
C SER A 129 -15.73 4.82 5.09
N ILE A 130 -15.03 5.01 3.97
CA ILE A 130 -13.56 4.88 3.93
C ILE A 130 -12.90 5.93 4.84
N ILE A 131 -13.27 7.20 4.69
CA ILE A 131 -12.71 8.30 5.49
C ILE A 131 -13.09 8.13 6.97
N GLY A 132 -14.34 7.81 7.25
CA GLY A 132 -14.86 7.60 8.60
C GLY A 132 -14.16 6.45 9.31
N SER A 133 -13.93 5.33 8.61
CA SER A 133 -13.19 4.18 9.16
C SER A 133 -11.75 4.56 9.52
N TRP A 134 -11.08 5.34 8.67
CA TRP A 134 -9.74 5.85 8.96
C TRP A 134 -9.73 6.79 10.17
N LEU A 135 -10.67 7.73 10.27
CA LEU A 135 -10.80 8.63 11.41
C LEU A 135 -11.07 7.88 12.71
N ILE A 136 -11.98 6.90 12.69
CA ILE A 136 -12.26 6.05 13.85
C ILE A 136 -10.98 5.34 14.30
N TYR A 137 -10.26 4.73 13.37
CA TYR A 137 -8.98 4.07 13.66
C TYR A 137 -7.95 5.04 14.27
N ASP A 138 -7.75 6.22 13.67
CA ASP A 138 -6.82 7.23 14.15
C ASP A 138 -7.15 7.71 15.57
N LEU A 139 -8.44 7.94 15.86
CA LEU A 139 -8.92 8.33 17.18
C LEU A 139 -8.68 7.22 18.21
N ILE A 140 -8.92 5.95 17.85
CA ILE A 140 -8.65 4.81 18.73
C ILE A 140 -7.15 4.74 19.05
N CYS A 141 -6.29 4.85 18.04
CA CYS A 141 -4.83 4.82 18.20
C CYS A 141 -4.27 5.99 19.04
N LYS A 142 -4.95 7.13 19.09
CA LYS A 142 -4.58 8.29 19.92
C LYS A 142 -5.29 8.33 21.26
N SER A 143 -6.25 7.43 21.50
CA SER A 143 -7.05 7.43 22.71
C SER A 143 -6.29 6.89 23.92
N LYS A 144 -6.77 7.25 25.12
CA LYS A 144 -6.26 6.70 26.39
C LYS A 144 -6.51 5.20 26.56
N LEU A 145 -7.28 4.55 25.67
CA LEU A 145 -7.53 3.11 25.71
C LEU A 145 -6.23 2.31 25.54
N ILE A 146 -5.26 2.82 24.79
CA ILE A 146 -3.94 2.19 24.61
C ILE A 146 -3.13 2.10 25.91
N ASN A 147 -3.33 3.04 26.83
CA ASN A 147 -2.60 3.11 28.09
C ASN A 147 -3.17 2.19 29.18
N LYS A 148 -4.33 1.56 28.93
CA LYS A 148 -4.88 0.49 29.77
C LYS A 148 -4.39 -0.87 29.25
N LYS A 149 -3.08 -1.09 29.31
CA LYS A 149 -2.50 -2.43 29.16
C LYS A 149 -2.41 -3.10 30.52
#